data_AF-A0A7J2X8C1-F1
#
_entry.id   AF-A0A7J2X8C1-F1
#
_cell.length_a   1.000
_cell.length_b   1.000
_cell.length_c   1.000
_cell.angle_alpha   90.00
_cell.angle_beta   90.00
_cell.angle_gamma   90.00
#
_symmetry.space_group_name_H-M   'P 1'
#
loop_
_entity.id
_entity.type
_entity.pdbx_description
1 polymer ?
#
loop_
_entity_poly.entity_id
_entity_poly.type
_entity_poly.pdbx_seq_one_letter_code
_entity_poly.pdbx_strand_id
1 'polypeptide(L)'
;MDPTKIYQRPKPSYKIPEYKPGMKYCDSDEKYLRPTLYCNCRAPEVIAMANELGAFKKSDYEFAETAFEFVKRKIILEMVPMDDVVNVLKRGTGTCLHEISLFIALCRAAGIKARYKLYALTMIQQWYDALVAPDPLMRKWYDAMGYFMLHGEGEVYVDGKWLPADVGPTPERQAAAGIPITKFGEDSIGVWFHALPGTIMRMESLPITLGPSSKILMKKIAPASVAKINASILEQIEKGRKIIEEAGGEEAYDKMARQKMGPQMPRLEIEYKKDKIKFKEK
;
A
#
# COMPACT_ATOMS: atom_id res chain seq x y z
N MET A 1 -12.92 -11.00 19.37
CA MET A 1 -11.80 -11.84 18.94
C MET A 1 -11.85 -13.12 19.73
N ASP A 2 -11.88 -14.26 19.05
CA ASP A 2 -11.67 -15.55 19.70
C ASP A 2 -10.21 -15.59 20.20
N PRO A 3 -9.96 -15.64 21.52
CA PRO A 3 -8.61 -15.64 22.07
C PRO A 3 -7.80 -16.89 21.73
N THR A 4 -8.42 -17.91 21.12
CA THR A 4 -7.78 -19.19 20.77
C THR A 4 -7.27 -19.27 19.33
N LYS A 5 -7.60 -18.29 18.48
CA LYS A 5 -7.28 -18.34 17.05
C LYS A 5 -5.82 -17.94 16.80
N ILE A 6 -4.95 -18.94 16.68
CA ILE A 6 -3.54 -18.76 16.34
C ILE A 6 -3.44 -18.33 14.87
N TYR A 7 -2.75 -17.21 14.60
CA TYR A 7 -2.49 -16.77 13.23
C TYR A 7 -1.72 -17.83 12.45
N GLN A 8 -2.27 -18.24 11.31
CA GLN A 8 -1.59 -19.07 10.32
C GLN A 8 -1.47 -18.27 9.03
N ARG A 9 -0.24 -18.10 8.55
CA ARG A 9 0.02 -17.39 7.30
C ARG A 9 -0.64 -18.14 6.13
N PRO A 10 -1.43 -17.46 5.28
CA PRO A 10 -1.96 -18.06 4.06
C PRO A 10 -0.85 -18.48 3.11
N LYS A 11 -1.07 -19.57 2.37
CA LYS A 11 -0.17 -19.95 1.28
C LYS A 11 -0.46 -19.06 0.05
N PRO A 12 0.57 -18.66 -0.72
CA PRO A 12 0.35 -17.95 -1.98
C PRO A 12 -0.62 -18.71 -2.89
N SER A 13 -1.56 -18.00 -3.51
CA SER A 13 -2.53 -18.55 -4.47
C SER A 13 -2.00 -18.56 -5.92
N TYR A 14 -0.71 -18.32 -6.09
CA TYR A 14 -0.01 -18.25 -7.36
C TYR A 14 1.31 -19.04 -7.29
N LYS A 15 1.89 -19.31 -8.46
CA LYS A 15 3.23 -19.85 -8.59
C LYS A 15 4.14 -18.75 -9.15
N ILE A 16 5.38 -18.71 -8.69
CA ILE A 16 6.39 -17.85 -9.29
C ILE A 16 6.90 -18.56 -10.56
N PRO A 17 6.81 -17.94 -11.75
CA PRO A 17 7.34 -18.51 -12.97
C PRO A 17 8.85 -18.70 -12.87
N GLU A 18 9.37 -19.73 -13.54
CA GLU A 18 10.81 -19.93 -13.65
C GLU A 18 11.42 -18.84 -14.55
N TYR A 19 12.49 -18.21 -14.06
CA TYR A 19 13.27 -17.29 -14.87
C TYR A 19 14.02 -18.02 -15.97
N LYS A 20 13.94 -17.53 -17.21
CA LYS A 20 14.69 -18.06 -18.35
C LYS A 20 15.67 -17.00 -18.86
N PRO A 21 16.94 -17.37 -19.15
CA PRO A 21 17.86 -16.46 -19.82
C PRO A 21 17.24 -15.88 -21.09
N GLY A 22 17.32 -14.57 -21.25
CA GLY A 22 16.75 -13.85 -22.40
C GLY A 22 15.32 -13.32 -22.18
N MET A 23 14.69 -13.54 -21.03
CA MET A 23 13.48 -12.80 -20.66
C MET A 23 13.77 -11.30 -20.67
N LYS A 24 12.92 -10.52 -21.34
CA LYS A 24 13.09 -9.07 -21.45
C LYS A 24 12.85 -8.43 -20.10
N TYR A 25 13.63 -7.40 -19.79
CA TYR A 25 13.45 -6.53 -18.64
C TYR A 25 14.08 -5.17 -18.91
N CYS A 26 13.70 -4.15 -18.13
CA CYS A 26 14.32 -2.84 -18.19
C CYS A 26 15.62 -2.82 -17.37
N ASP A 27 16.75 -2.67 -18.05
CA ASP A 27 18.06 -2.45 -17.42
C ASP A 27 18.46 -0.97 -17.53
N SER A 28 17.64 -0.09 -16.95
CA SER A 28 17.89 1.36 -16.92
C SER A 28 18.25 1.83 -15.52
N ASP A 29 19.26 2.69 -15.42
CA ASP A 29 19.63 3.42 -14.18
C ASP A 29 18.90 4.76 -14.04
N GLU A 30 17.95 5.05 -14.94
CA GLU A 30 17.12 6.23 -14.84
C GLU A 30 16.27 6.23 -13.56
N LYS A 31 16.09 7.43 -12.99
CA LYS A 31 15.23 7.66 -11.84
C LYS A 31 13.84 7.07 -12.09
N TYR A 32 13.34 6.32 -11.10
CA TYR A 32 12.05 5.60 -11.15
C TYR A 32 12.01 4.36 -12.06
N LEU A 33 13.11 3.96 -12.70
CA LEU A 33 13.22 2.68 -13.42
C LEU A 33 14.21 1.71 -12.75
N ARG A 34 15.22 2.24 -12.06
CA ARG A 34 16.26 1.43 -11.41
C ARG A 34 15.79 0.71 -10.14
N PRO A 35 16.50 -0.36 -9.73
CA PRO A 35 16.34 -0.98 -8.41
C PRO A 35 16.58 0.02 -7.28
N THR A 36 15.85 -0.16 -6.19
CA THR A 36 16.03 0.62 -4.96
C THR A 36 15.92 -0.27 -3.72
N LEU A 37 16.13 0.29 -2.53
CA LEU A 37 15.99 -0.45 -1.28
C LEU A 37 14.63 -1.14 -1.20
N TYR A 38 14.63 -2.44 -0.92
CA TYR A 38 13.45 -3.31 -0.85
C TYR A 38 12.60 -3.37 -2.13
N CYS A 39 13.15 -2.96 -3.27
CA CYS A 39 12.43 -2.92 -4.55
C CYS A 39 13.42 -3.24 -5.67
N ASN A 40 13.88 -4.50 -5.71
CA ASN A 40 14.76 -4.99 -6.75
C ASN A 40 13.96 -5.46 -7.99
N CYS A 41 13.77 -4.56 -8.96
CA CYS A 41 13.09 -4.86 -10.22
C CYS A 41 13.89 -5.78 -11.16
N ARG A 42 15.19 -5.97 -10.91
CA ARG A 42 16.07 -6.82 -11.74
C ARG A 42 16.28 -8.22 -11.15
N ALA A 43 15.57 -8.56 -10.06
CA ALA A 43 15.61 -9.91 -9.51
C ALA A 43 14.98 -10.92 -10.49
N PRO A 44 15.58 -12.12 -10.69
CA PRO A 44 15.06 -13.12 -11.62
C PRO A 44 13.58 -13.46 -11.42
N GLU A 45 13.13 -13.60 -10.16
CA GLU A 45 11.74 -13.88 -9.81
C GLU A 45 10.79 -12.73 -10.19
N VAL A 46 11.25 -11.49 -10.06
CA VAL A 46 10.45 -10.30 -10.44
C VAL A 46 10.37 -10.18 -11.95
N ILE A 47 11.47 -10.39 -12.66
CA ILE A 47 11.50 -10.39 -14.13
C ILE A 47 10.58 -11.47 -14.69
N ALA A 48 10.67 -12.69 -14.14
CA ALA A 48 9.84 -13.82 -14.56
C ALA A 48 8.35 -13.55 -14.32
N MET A 49 8.01 -13.01 -13.14
CA MET A 49 6.64 -12.61 -12.83
C MET A 49 6.15 -11.47 -13.75
N ALA A 50 6.96 -10.44 -14.00
CA ALA A 50 6.57 -9.36 -14.91
C ALA A 50 6.30 -9.89 -16.34
N ASN A 51 7.14 -10.80 -16.86
CA ASN A 51 6.92 -11.40 -18.17
C ASN A 51 5.64 -12.26 -18.23
N GLU A 52 5.33 -13.00 -17.16
CA GLU A 52 4.08 -13.77 -17.04
C GLU A 52 2.85 -12.87 -17.03
N LEU A 53 2.92 -11.72 -16.34
CA LEU A 53 1.84 -10.73 -16.30
C LEU A 53 1.69 -9.95 -17.62
N GLY A 54 2.64 -10.08 -18.54
CA GLY A 54 2.58 -9.55 -19.91
C GLY A 54 3.49 -8.37 -20.19
N ALA A 55 4.56 -8.16 -19.40
CA ALA A 55 5.57 -7.14 -19.68
C ALA A 55 6.10 -7.31 -21.12
N PHE A 56 6.28 -6.19 -21.83
CA PHE A 56 6.73 -6.14 -23.23
C PHE A 56 5.80 -6.84 -24.24
N LYS A 57 4.59 -7.22 -23.85
CA LYS A 57 3.52 -7.77 -24.71
C LYS A 57 2.26 -6.90 -24.68
N LYS A 58 1.92 -6.39 -23.50
CA LYS A 58 0.84 -5.44 -23.25
C LYS A 58 1.32 -4.00 -23.39
N SER A 59 0.39 -3.06 -23.58
CA SER A 59 0.69 -1.64 -23.41
C SER A 59 1.06 -1.32 -21.96
N ASP A 60 1.71 -0.17 -21.74
CA ASP A 60 2.09 0.27 -20.39
C ASP A 60 0.89 0.35 -19.44
N TYR A 61 -0.25 0.86 -19.92
CA TYR A 61 -1.48 0.93 -19.13
C TYR A 61 -1.99 -0.46 -18.74
N GLU A 62 -2.19 -1.34 -19.73
CA GLU A 62 -2.72 -2.69 -19.51
C GLU A 62 -1.80 -3.53 -18.62
N PHE A 63 -0.48 -3.37 -18.78
CA PHE A 63 0.48 -4.04 -17.90
C PHE A 63 0.40 -3.51 -16.48
N ALA A 64 0.39 -2.19 -16.29
CA ALA A 64 0.31 -1.58 -14.96
C ALA A 64 -0.99 -1.99 -14.25
N GLU A 65 -2.12 -2.01 -14.95
CA GLU A 65 -3.39 -2.51 -14.41
C GLU A 65 -3.31 -4.00 -14.06
N THR A 66 -2.70 -4.83 -14.91
CA THR A 66 -2.51 -6.25 -14.61
C THR A 66 -1.63 -6.46 -13.36
N ALA A 67 -0.54 -5.70 -13.24
CA ALA A 67 0.35 -5.76 -12.08
C ALA A 67 -0.36 -5.28 -10.81
N PHE A 68 -1.18 -4.23 -10.91
CA PHE A 68 -2.03 -3.75 -9.83
C PHE A 68 -2.99 -4.83 -9.34
N GLU A 69 -3.76 -5.44 -10.24
CA GLU A 69 -4.72 -6.51 -9.92
C GLU A 69 -4.04 -7.74 -9.34
N PHE A 70 -2.86 -8.10 -9.86
CA PHE A 70 -2.04 -9.17 -9.28
C PHE A 70 -1.68 -8.86 -7.84
N VAL A 71 -1.05 -7.72 -7.55
CA VAL A 71 -0.59 -7.41 -6.19
C VAL A 71 -1.78 -7.29 -5.23
N LYS A 72 -2.80 -6.51 -5.60
CA LYS A 72 -3.99 -6.25 -4.76
C LYS A 72 -4.76 -7.51 -4.38
N ARG A 73 -4.79 -8.51 -5.26
CA ARG A 73 -5.60 -9.73 -5.06
C ARG A 73 -4.80 -10.94 -4.62
N LYS A 74 -3.47 -10.94 -4.84
CA LYS A 74 -2.63 -12.12 -4.60
C LYS A 74 -1.69 -11.96 -3.41
N ILE A 75 -1.43 -10.73 -2.98
CA ILE A 75 -0.59 -10.45 -1.81
C ILE A 75 -1.50 -10.03 -0.65
N ILE A 76 -1.36 -10.70 0.49
CA ILE A 76 -2.21 -10.45 1.66
C ILE A 76 -1.43 -9.63 2.68
N LEU A 77 -2.09 -8.61 3.23
CA LEU A 77 -1.50 -7.78 4.28
C LEU A 77 -1.09 -8.63 5.50
N GLU A 78 0.17 -8.50 5.90
CA GLU A 78 0.74 -9.10 7.10
C GLU A 78 1.74 -8.15 7.74
N MET A 79 1.64 -8.00 9.06
CA MET A 79 2.60 -7.26 9.86
C MET A 79 3.86 -8.11 10.06
N VAL A 80 4.88 -7.81 9.26
CA VAL A 80 6.21 -8.43 9.31
C VAL A 80 7.31 -7.37 9.18
N PRO A 81 8.54 -7.65 9.64
CA PRO A 81 9.67 -6.75 9.42
C PRO A 81 9.94 -6.53 7.92
N MET A 82 10.47 -5.35 7.55
CA MET A 82 10.79 -5.04 6.15
C MET A 82 11.86 -5.97 5.57
N ASP A 83 11.58 -6.48 4.37
CA ASP A 83 12.49 -7.24 3.52
C ASP A 83 12.28 -6.96 2.02
N ASP A 84 12.99 -7.69 1.15
CA ASP A 84 12.99 -7.46 -0.30
C ASP A 84 11.78 -8.07 -1.02
N VAL A 85 11.39 -7.50 -2.16
CA VAL A 85 10.26 -7.93 -3.00
C VAL A 85 10.28 -9.41 -3.39
N VAL A 86 11.45 -10.04 -3.51
CA VAL A 86 11.54 -11.49 -3.78
C VAL A 86 10.94 -12.29 -2.62
N ASN A 87 11.16 -11.89 -1.37
CA ASN A 87 10.58 -12.54 -0.22
C ASN A 87 9.06 -12.33 -0.17
N VAL A 88 8.59 -11.16 -0.56
CA VAL A 88 7.15 -10.85 -0.68
C VAL A 88 6.51 -11.81 -1.69
N LEU A 89 7.10 -11.97 -2.88
CA LEU A 89 6.63 -12.91 -3.89
C LEU A 89 6.63 -14.36 -3.41
N LYS A 90 7.65 -14.80 -2.69
CA LYS A 90 7.73 -16.18 -2.15
C LYS A 90 6.73 -16.43 -1.03
N ARG A 91 6.50 -15.41 -0.19
CA ARG A 91 5.68 -15.49 1.01
C ARG A 91 4.19 -15.27 0.71
N GLY A 92 3.85 -14.48 -0.31
CA GLY A 92 2.48 -14.10 -0.65
C GLY A 92 1.86 -13.08 0.32
N THR A 93 2.67 -12.49 1.19
CA THR A 93 2.21 -11.55 2.21
C THR A 93 3.27 -10.49 2.51
N GLY A 94 2.82 -9.33 3.01
CA GLY A 94 3.70 -8.26 3.45
C GLY A 94 2.92 -7.09 4.02
N THR A 95 3.63 -6.07 4.49
CA THR A 95 2.98 -4.80 4.87
C THR A 95 2.54 -4.03 3.61
N CYS A 96 1.74 -2.97 3.79
CA CYS A 96 1.37 -2.07 2.68
C CYS A 96 2.59 -1.60 1.86
N LEU A 97 3.71 -1.29 2.54
CA LEU A 97 4.95 -0.89 1.86
C LEU A 97 5.57 -2.03 1.04
N HIS A 98 5.49 -3.29 1.48
CA HIS A 98 5.95 -4.43 0.69
C HIS A 98 5.12 -4.61 -0.58
N GLU A 99 3.80 -4.46 -0.47
CA GLU A 99 2.88 -4.56 -1.60
C GLU A 99 3.16 -3.46 -2.63
N ILE A 100 3.32 -2.21 -2.18
CA ILE A 100 3.70 -1.09 -3.05
C ILE A 100 5.08 -1.33 -3.68
N SER A 101 6.07 -1.79 -2.90
CA SER A 101 7.39 -2.12 -3.43
C SER A 101 7.31 -3.18 -4.53
N LEU A 102 6.49 -4.22 -4.35
CA LEU A 102 6.34 -5.28 -5.35
C LEU A 102 5.67 -4.76 -6.62
N PHE A 103 4.59 -3.99 -6.48
CA PHE A 103 3.92 -3.34 -7.61
C PHE A 103 4.89 -2.45 -8.40
N ILE A 104 5.65 -1.60 -7.71
CA ILE A 104 6.67 -0.74 -8.33
C ILE A 104 7.75 -1.58 -9.01
N ALA A 105 8.24 -2.65 -8.36
CA ALA A 105 9.28 -3.51 -8.93
C ALA A 105 8.82 -4.19 -10.23
N LEU A 106 7.57 -4.67 -10.29
CA LEU A 106 6.97 -5.25 -11.50
C LEU A 106 6.85 -4.21 -12.62
N CYS A 107 6.37 -3.00 -12.32
CA CYS A 107 6.26 -1.91 -13.29
C CYS A 107 7.63 -1.48 -13.84
N ARG A 108 8.61 -1.31 -12.96
CA ARG A 108 9.98 -0.98 -13.33
C ARG A 108 10.62 -2.06 -14.19
N ALA A 109 10.40 -3.35 -13.87
CA ALA A 109 10.89 -4.46 -14.67
C ALA A 109 10.34 -4.42 -16.11
N ALA A 110 9.12 -3.92 -16.31
CA ALA A 110 8.49 -3.72 -17.61
C ALA A 110 8.90 -2.42 -18.34
N GLY A 111 9.74 -1.58 -17.72
CA GLY A 111 10.16 -0.30 -18.31
C GLY A 111 9.24 0.88 -17.99
N ILE A 112 8.31 0.72 -17.05
CA ILE A 112 7.37 1.78 -16.65
C ILE A 112 7.91 2.49 -15.41
N LYS A 113 8.04 3.82 -15.48
CA LYS A 113 8.48 4.62 -14.34
C LYS A 113 7.47 4.50 -13.21
N ALA A 114 7.95 4.08 -12.03
CA ALA A 114 7.09 3.87 -10.87
C ALA A 114 7.74 4.40 -9.59
N ARG A 115 6.94 4.97 -8.68
CA ARG A 115 7.39 5.62 -7.45
C ARG A 115 6.40 5.43 -6.30
N TYR A 116 6.86 5.69 -5.08
CA TYR A 116 6.01 5.68 -3.89
C TYR A 116 5.34 7.04 -3.72
N LYS A 117 4.06 7.03 -3.33
CA LYS A 117 3.33 8.18 -2.81
C LYS A 117 2.90 7.83 -1.38
N LEU A 118 3.53 8.43 -0.38
CA LEU A 118 3.25 8.19 1.04
C LEU A 118 2.65 9.44 1.67
N TYR A 119 1.73 9.26 2.61
CA TYR A 119 1.13 10.37 3.35
C TYR A 119 0.65 9.92 4.72
N ALA A 120 0.59 10.88 5.65
CA ALA A 120 0.08 10.63 6.98
C ALA A 120 -1.44 10.64 6.96
N LEU A 121 -2.04 9.63 7.57
CA LEU A 121 -3.47 9.58 7.82
C LEU A 121 -3.83 10.54 8.96
N THR A 122 -4.91 11.30 8.81
CA THR A 122 -5.49 12.08 9.90
C THR A 122 -6.10 11.14 10.96
N MET A 123 -5.50 11.03 12.15
CA MET A 123 -6.33 11.05 13.36
C MET A 123 -6.79 12.50 13.56
N ILE A 124 -8.00 12.71 14.04
CA ILE A 124 -8.48 14.06 14.40
C ILE A 124 -7.45 14.65 15.39
N GLN A 125 -6.88 15.82 15.11
CA GLN A 125 -5.80 16.43 15.93
C GLN A 125 -6.15 16.49 17.42
N GLN A 126 -7.43 16.73 17.73
CA GLN A 126 -7.97 16.74 19.09
C GLN A 126 -7.83 15.39 19.82
N TRP A 127 -7.92 14.27 19.10
CA TRP A 127 -7.70 12.93 19.67
C TRP A 127 -6.22 12.63 19.89
N TYR A 128 -5.34 13.10 19.01
CA TYR A 128 -3.89 12.99 19.22
C TYR A 128 -3.44 13.77 20.46
N ASP A 129 -3.87 15.03 20.59
CA ASP A 129 -3.49 15.89 21.71
C ASP A 129 -4.05 15.38 23.05
N ALA A 130 -5.24 14.75 23.04
CA ALA A 130 -5.88 14.25 24.25
C ALA A 130 -5.44 12.83 24.66
N LEU A 131 -5.16 11.93 23.71
CA LEU A 131 -4.94 10.50 23.99
C LEU A 131 -3.50 10.04 23.79
N VAL A 132 -2.68 10.80 23.05
CA VAL A 132 -1.35 10.37 22.62
C VAL A 132 -0.24 11.29 23.14
N ALA A 133 -0.41 12.61 23.00
CA ALA A 133 0.57 13.60 23.45
C ALA A 133 0.91 13.57 24.97
N PRO A 134 -0.02 13.24 25.89
CA PRO A 134 0.26 13.28 27.34
C PRO A 134 1.11 12.12 27.86
N ASP A 135 1.17 10.99 27.14
CA ASP A 135 1.83 9.76 27.61
C ASP A 135 3.05 9.42 26.73
N PRO A 136 4.28 9.42 27.28
CA PRO A 136 5.51 9.07 26.56
C PRO A 136 5.50 7.67 25.93
N LEU A 137 4.78 6.70 26.53
CA LEU A 137 4.62 5.37 25.98
C LEU A 137 3.66 5.38 24.79
N MET A 138 2.55 6.10 24.88
CA MET A 138 1.59 6.29 23.78
C MET A 138 2.19 7.08 22.63
N ARG A 139 3.00 8.11 22.91
CA ARG A 139 3.75 8.86 21.90
C ARG A 139 4.76 7.99 21.19
N LYS A 140 5.53 7.18 21.93
CA LYS A 140 6.45 6.21 21.34
C LYS A 140 5.72 5.11 20.56
N TRP A 141 4.54 4.70 21.00
CA TRP A 141 3.63 3.80 20.28
C TRP A 141 3.07 4.45 19.01
N TYR A 142 2.70 5.73 19.05
CA TYR A 142 2.17 6.46 17.91
C TYR A 142 3.26 6.82 16.90
N ASP A 143 4.46 7.20 17.33
CA ASP A 143 5.60 7.45 16.45
C ASP A 143 6.06 6.13 15.78
N ALA A 144 5.99 5.03 16.53
CA ALA A 144 6.16 3.68 16.00
C ALA A 144 5.01 3.24 15.08
N MET A 145 3.77 3.58 15.43
CA MET A 145 2.58 3.37 14.59
C MET A 145 2.51 4.40 13.47
N GLY A 146 3.31 5.46 13.44
CA GLY A 146 3.40 6.39 12.32
C GLY A 146 3.86 5.64 11.08
N TYR A 147 4.72 4.63 11.26
CA TYR A 147 5.05 3.64 10.25
C TYR A 147 3.85 2.75 9.82
N PHE A 148 2.87 2.51 10.70
CA PHE A 148 1.62 1.78 10.43
C PHE A 148 0.45 2.68 9.98
N MET A 149 0.50 4.00 10.24
CA MET A 149 -0.50 5.02 9.92
C MET A 149 -0.06 5.90 8.73
N LEU A 150 1.13 5.66 8.19
CA LEU A 150 1.48 6.09 6.85
C LEU A 150 0.74 5.15 5.90
N HIS A 151 -0.27 5.68 5.22
CA HIS A 151 -0.81 4.99 4.06
C HIS A 151 0.07 5.34 2.86
N GLY A 152 0.15 4.40 1.93
CA GLY A 152 0.98 4.53 0.76
C GLY A 152 0.28 3.98 -0.45
N GLU A 153 0.61 4.54 -1.60
CA GLU A 153 0.22 4.05 -2.91
C GLU A 153 1.47 3.96 -3.80
N GLY A 154 1.38 3.13 -4.84
CA GLY A 154 2.25 3.29 -5.99
C GLY A 154 1.73 4.41 -6.90
N GLU A 155 2.62 5.11 -7.58
CA GLU A 155 2.29 5.91 -8.77
C GLU A 155 3.09 5.38 -9.95
N VAL A 156 2.46 5.21 -11.11
CA VAL A 156 3.12 4.83 -12.38
C VAL A 156 2.93 5.91 -13.43
N TYR A 157 3.94 6.13 -14.27
CA TYR A 157 3.89 7.14 -15.33
C TYR A 157 3.48 6.48 -16.65
N VAL A 158 2.26 6.78 -17.11
CA VAL A 158 1.67 6.23 -18.33
C VAL A 158 1.02 7.39 -19.08
N ASP A 159 1.22 7.47 -20.40
CA ASP A 159 0.64 8.50 -21.28
C ASP A 159 0.80 9.94 -20.77
N GLY A 160 1.98 10.27 -20.22
CA GLY A 160 2.29 11.62 -19.75
C GLY A 160 1.74 11.98 -18.37
N LYS A 161 1.10 11.05 -17.66
CA LYS A 161 0.50 11.29 -16.34
C LYS A 161 0.93 10.24 -15.31
N TRP A 162 1.00 10.67 -14.04
CA TRP A 162 1.18 9.76 -12.91
C TRP A 162 -0.18 9.22 -12.46
N LEU A 163 -0.39 7.92 -12.61
CA LEU A 163 -1.60 7.21 -12.20
C LEU A 163 -1.36 6.55 -10.83
N PRO A 164 -2.25 6.76 -9.84
CA PRO A 164 -2.15 6.11 -8.53
C PRO A 164 -2.57 4.63 -8.60
N ALA A 165 -2.06 3.86 -7.66
CA ALA A 165 -2.29 2.42 -7.51
C ALA A 165 -2.29 2.06 -6.01
N ASP A 166 -3.49 2.03 -5.43
CA ASP A 166 -3.72 1.59 -4.05
C ASP A 166 -3.86 0.06 -3.96
N VAL A 167 -2.70 -0.60 -3.92
CA VAL A 167 -2.60 -2.07 -3.88
C VAL A 167 -2.77 -2.66 -2.48
N GLY A 168 -2.68 -1.82 -1.44
CA GLY A 168 -2.61 -2.24 -0.03
C GLY A 168 -3.83 -3.02 0.51
N PRO A 169 -5.07 -2.54 0.30
CA PRO A 169 -6.25 -3.26 0.76
C PRO A 169 -6.76 -4.19 -0.34
N THR A 170 -7.00 -5.46 0.01
CA THR A 170 -7.77 -6.37 -0.86
C THR A 170 -9.23 -5.88 -0.97
N PRO A 171 -9.96 -6.26 -2.04
CA PRO A 171 -11.37 -5.93 -2.18
C PRO A 171 -12.21 -6.32 -0.95
N GLU A 172 -11.93 -7.47 -0.34
CA GLU A 172 -12.61 -7.94 0.85
C GLU A 172 -12.34 -7.05 2.06
N ARG A 173 -11.09 -6.58 2.24
CA ARG A 173 -10.80 -5.64 3.33
C ARG A 173 -11.50 -4.31 3.15
N GLN A 174 -11.61 -3.85 1.90
CA GLN A 174 -12.41 -2.66 1.57
C GLN A 174 -13.89 -2.91 1.90
N ALA A 175 -14.41 -4.08 1.52
CA ALA A 175 -15.78 -4.48 1.82
C ALA A 175 -16.09 -4.54 3.31
N ALA A 176 -15.20 -5.15 4.10
CA ALA A 176 -15.32 -5.27 5.54
C ALA A 176 -15.30 -3.92 6.27
N ALA A 177 -14.64 -2.92 5.68
CA ALA A 177 -14.59 -1.54 6.15
C ALA A 177 -15.70 -0.65 5.57
N GLY A 178 -16.54 -1.17 4.67
CA GLY A 178 -17.65 -0.41 4.08
C GLY A 178 -17.22 0.64 3.05
N ILE A 179 -16.03 0.49 2.47
CA ILE A 179 -15.44 1.43 1.51
C ILE A 179 -15.47 0.86 0.10
N PRO A 180 -15.61 1.70 -0.94
CA PRO A 180 -15.52 1.28 -2.35
C PRO A 180 -14.24 0.52 -2.64
N ILE A 181 -14.28 -0.38 -3.63
CA ILE A 181 -13.12 -1.11 -4.11
C ILE A 181 -12.35 -0.18 -5.04
N THR A 182 -11.12 0.16 -4.66
CA THR A 182 -10.26 1.07 -5.43
C THR A 182 -9.78 0.38 -6.70
N LYS A 183 -9.89 1.07 -7.84
CA LYS A 183 -9.42 0.60 -9.15
C LYS A 183 -8.09 1.24 -9.52
N PHE A 184 -7.38 0.65 -10.48
CA PHE A 184 -6.17 1.25 -11.02
C PHE A 184 -6.45 2.68 -11.54
N GLY A 185 -5.60 3.63 -11.19
CA GLY A 185 -5.79 5.05 -11.53
C GLY A 185 -6.71 5.82 -10.57
N GLU A 186 -7.37 5.17 -9.62
CA GLU A 186 -8.13 5.84 -8.56
C GLU A 186 -7.24 6.14 -7.34
N ASP A 187 -7.30 7.38 -6.86
CA ASP A 187 -6.61 7.82 -5.65
C ASP A 187 -7.39 7.35 -4.41
N SER A 188 -6.71 6.78 -3.43
CA SER A 188 -7.35 6.47 -2.14
C SER A 188 -7.69 7.72 -1.32
N ILE A 189 -7.01 8.84 -1.59
CA ILE A 189 -7.32 10.14 -0.98
C ILE A 189 -8.67 10.62 -1.53
N GLY A 190 -9.63 10.86 -0.65
CA GLY A 190 -11.00 11.26 -0.98
C GLY A 190 -11.98 10.10 -1.19
N VAL A 191 -11.50 8.84 -1.18
CA VAL A 191 -12.34 7.63 -1.19
C VAL A 191 -12.44 7.01 0.21
N TRP A 192 -11.34 6.96 0.96
CA TRP A 192 -11.37 6.43 2.33
C TRP A 192 -10.43 7.15 3.29
N PHE A 193 -9.50 7.97 2.78
CA PHE A 193 -8.61 8.78 3.60
C PHE A 193 -8.63 10.26 3.20
N HIS A 194 -8.44 11.12 4.18
CA HIS A 194 -7.99 12.49 3.95
C HIS A 194 -6.50 12.55 4.33
N ALA A 195 -5.65 12.81 3.35
CA ALA A 195 -4.25 13.08 3.64
C ALA A 195 -4.15 14.40 4.41
N LEU A 196 -3.32 14.43 5.45
CA LEU A 196 -2.95 15.70 6.08
C LEU A 196 -2.33 16.62 5.01
N PRO A 197 -2.86 17.83 4.79
CA PRO A 197 -2.30 18.75 3.80
C PRO A 197 -0.79 18.96 4.02
N GLY A 198 -0.01 18.87 2.93
CA GLY A 198 1.45 19.02 2.97
C GLY A 198 2.23 17.77 3.38
N THR A 199 1.58 16.65 3.70
CA THR A 199 2.28 15.40 4.09
C THR A 199 2.50 14.41 2.93
N ILE A 200 2.01 14.73 1.72
CA ILE A 200 2.20 13.87 0.54
C ILE A 200 3.66 13.93 0.12
N MET A 201 4.35 12.81 0.26
CA MET A 201 5.73 12.61 -0.15
C MET A 201 5.77 11.69 -1.37
N ARG A 202 6.54 12.08 -2.38
CA ARG A 202 6.83 11.26 -3.55
C ARG A 202 8.28 10.87 -3.56
N MET A 203 8.56 9.58 -3.44
CA MET A 203 9.93 9.09 -3.29
C MET A 203 10.23 7.95 -4.26
N GLU A 204 11.50 7.88 -4.68
CA GLU A 204 11.99 6.80 -5.54
C GLU A 204 12.26 5.52 -4.74
N SER A 205 12.75 5.67 -3.50
CA SER A 205 13.16 4.60 -2.60
C SER A 205 12.60 4.85 -1.21
N LEU A 206 12.35 3.77 -0.47
CA LEU A 206 12.10 3.85 0.97
C LEU A 206 13.38 4.28 1.72
N PRO A 207 13.26 4.94 2.89
CA PRO A 207 14.42 5.35 3.69
C PRO A 207 15.24 4.15 4.20
N ILE A 208 16.57 4.27 4.20
CA ILE A 208 17.48 3.19 4.67
C ILE A 208 17.28 2.81 6.15
N THR A 209 16.80 3.76 6.95
CA THR A 209 16.50 3.57 8.37
C THR A 209 15.27 2.67 8.60
N LEU A 210 14.45 2.42 7.59
CA LEU A 210 13.19 1.69 7.70
C LEU A 210 13.37 0.21 8.06
N GLY A 211 14.41 -0.43 7.53
CA GLY A 211 14.71 -1.83 7.82
C GLY A 211 15.04 -2.11 9.28
N PRO A 212 16.10 -1.50 9.81
CA PRO A 212 16.47 -1.67 11.22
C PRO A 212 15.35 -1.23 12.17
N SER A 213 14.69 -0.10 11.89
CA SER A 213 13.61 0.42 12.74
C SER A 213 12.40 -0.51 12.77
N SER A 214 11.94 -1.04 11.63
CA SER A 214 10.83 -2.01 11.59
C SER A 214 11.16 -3.30 12.35
N LYS A 215 12.38 -3.83 12.23
CA LYS A 215 12.83 -5.00 12.99
C LYS A 215 12.84 -4.75 14.50
N ILE A 216 13.37 -3.61 14.93
CA ILE A 216 13.40 -3.23 16.35
C ILE A 216 11.99 -3.05 16.88
N LEU A 217 11.12 -2.39 16.11
CA LEU A 217 9.74 -2.16 16.51
C LEU A 217 8.97 -3.47 16.63
N MET A 218 9.01 -4.33 15.62
CA MET A 218 8.33 -5.63 15.64
C MET A 218 8.82 -6.54 16.77
N LYS A 219 10.10 -6.42 17.19
CA LYS A 219 10.62 -7.11 18.39
C LYS A 219 10.08 -6.54 19.70
N LYS A 220 9.79 -5.23 19.75
CA LYS A 220 9.23 -4.55 20.94
C LYS A 220 7.73 -4.78 21.08
N ILE A 221 7.02 -4.94 19.97
CA ILE A 221 5.64 -5.41 19.98
C ILE A 221 5.66 -6.89 20.36
N ALA A 222 4.91 -7.29 21.40
CA ALA A 222 4.86 -8.69 21.80
C ALA A 222 4.44 -9.57 20.60
N PRO A 223 5.12 -10.71 20.32
CA PRO A 223 4.77 -11.58 19.19
C PRO A 223 3.29 -12.00 19.16
N ALA A 224 2.69 -12.16 20.34
CA ALA A 224 1.27 -12.44 20.48
C ALA A 224 0.37 -11.29 19.97
N SER A 225 0.78 -10.04 20.12
CA SER A 225 0.04 -8.88 19.61
C SER A 225 0.12 -8.80 18.08
N VAL A 226 1.30 -9.03 17.50
CA VAL A 226 1.46 -9.11 16.03
C VAL A 226 0.60 -10.24 15.45
N ALA A 227 0.61 -11.42 16.09
CA ALA A 227 -0.23 -12.54 15.68
C ALA A 227 -1.73 -12.20 15.73
N LYS A 228 -2.20 -11.51 16.78
CA LYS A 228 -3.60 -11.04 16.88
C LYS A 228 -3.97 -10.05 15.77
N ILE A 229 -3.07 -9.12 15.44
CA ILE A 229 -3.29 -8.17 14.32
C ILE A 229 -3.42 -8.94 13.01
N ASN A 230 -2.50 -9.86 12.74
CA ASN A 230 -2.53 -10.65 11.50
C ASN A 230 -3.77 -11.56 11.43
N ALA A 231 -4.19 -12.17 12.55
CA ALA A 231 -5.45 -12.91 12.61
C ALA A 231 -6.67 -12.04 12.33
N SER A 232 -6.69 -10.81 12.85
CA SER A 232 -7.74 -9.81 12.57
C SER A 232 -7.85 -9.49 11.08
N ILE A 233 -6.70 -9.37 10.39
CA ILE A 233 -6.67 -9.13 8.94
C ILE A 233 -7.37 -10.26 8.18
N LEU A 234 -7.10 -11.51 8.54
CA LEU A 234 -7.77 -12.67 7.92
C LEU A 234 -9.26 -12.71 8.24
N GLU A 235 -9.67 -12.32 9.44
CA GLU A 235 -11.09 -12.19 9.81
C GLU A 235 -11.79 -11.09 9.00
N GLN A 236 -11.12 -9.96 8.75
CA GLN A 236 -11.63 -8.91 7.88
C GLN A 236 -11.82 -9.41 6.45
N ILE A 237 -10.85 -10.16 5.91
CA ILE A 237 -10.98 -10.75 4.57
C ILE A 237 -12.19 -11.69 4.50
N GLU A 238 -12.35 -12.59 5.48
CA GLU A 238 -13.49 -13.51 5.50
C GLU A 238 -14.84 -12.79 5.66
N LYS A 239 -14.90 -11.75 6.50
CA LYS A 239 -16.09 -10.92 6.65
C LYS A 239 -16.41 -10.18 5.35
N GLY A 240 -15.39 -9.59 4.72
CA GLY A 240 -15.51 -8.85 3.47
C GLY A 240 -15.99 -9.71 2.32
N ARG A 241 -15.48 -10.94 2.22
CA ARG A 241 -15.91 -11.93 1.25
C ARG A 241 -17.41 -12.20 1.34
N LYS A 242 -17.93 -12.41 2.55
CA LYS A 242 -19.38 -12.57 2.79
C LYS A 242 -20.18 -11.36 2.37
N ILE A 243 -19.72 -10.15 2.69
CA ILE A 243 -20.37 -8.89 2.29
C ILE A 243 -20.44 -8.77 0.76
N ILE A 244 -19.36 -9.12 0.06
CA ILE A 244 -19.31 -9.10 -1.41
C ILE A 244 -20.26 -10.15 -2.00
N GLU A 245 -20.25 -11.38 -1.47
CA GLU A 245 -21.15 -12.46 -1.88
C GLU A 245 -22.63 -12.07 -1.68
N GLU A 246 -22.98 -11.51 -0.52
CA GLU A 246 -24.33 -11.03 -0.19
C GLU A 246 -24.78 -9.86 -1.09
N ALA A 247 -23.85 -9.01 -1.53
CA ALA A 247 -24.13 -7.91 -2.46
C ALA A 247 -24.34 -8.39 -3.91
N GLY A 248 -24.05 -9.65 -4.23
CA GLY A 248 -24.13 -10.21 -5.58
C GLY A 248 -22.83 -10.08 -6.39
N GLY A 249 -21.69 -9.93 -5.72
CA GLY A 249 -20.36 -9.84 -6.34
C GLY A 249 -19.69 -8.47 -6.15
N GLU A 250 -18.41 -8.38 -6.55
CA GLU A 250 -17.58 -7.19 -6.31
C GLU A 250 -18.13 -5.94 -6.99
N GLU A 251 -18.62 -6.04 -8.23
CA GLU A 251 -19.17 -4.91 -8.97
C GLU A 251 -20.44 -4.37 -8.31
N ALA A 252 -21.30 -5.25 -7.83
CA ALA A 252 -22.55 -4.89 -7.16
C ALA A 252 -22.25 -4.25 -5.79
N TYR A 253 -21.30 -4.81 -5.04
CA TYR A 253 -20.80 -4.21 -3.80
C TYR A 253 -20.21 -2.82 -4.04
N ASP A 254 -19.29 -2.69 -5.01
CA ASP A 254 -18.59 -1.43 -5.30
C ASP A 254 -19.59 -0.33 -5.71
N LYS A 255 -20.55 -0.66 -6.57
CA LYS A 255 -21.63 0.25 -6.96
C LYS A 255 -22.45 0.69 -5.74
N MET A 256 -22.83 -0.24 -4.87
CA MET A 256 -23.57 0.07 -3.64
C MET A 256 -22.75 0.97 -2.71
N ALA A 257 -21.47 0.66 -2.48
CA ALA A 257 -20.59 1.41 -1.59
C ALA A 257 -20.41 2.86 -2.08
N ARG A 258 -20.20 3.04 -3.39
CA ARG A 258 -20.07 4.37 -4.01
C ARG A 258 -21.35 5.18 -3.93
N GLN A 259 -22.52 4.55 -4.09
CA GLN A 259 -23.81 5.22 -3.89
C GLN A 259 -24.00 5.69 -2.45
N LYS A 260 -23.58 4.89 -1.47
CA LYS A 260 -23.69 5.24 -0.03
C LYS A 260 -22.77 6.39 0.38
N MET A 261 -21.60 6.52 -0.24
CA MET A 261 -20.67 7.62 0.05
C MET A 261 -21.18 8.99 -0.43
N GLY A 262 -22.17 9.03 -1.33
CA GLY A 262 -22.66 10.29 -1.92
C GLY A 262 -21.66 10.92 -2.90
N PRO A 263 -21.97 12.08 -3.50
CA PRO A 263 -21.04 12.77 -4.39
C PRO A 263 -19.76 13.16 -3.62
N GLN A 264 -18.60 12.83 -4.19
CA GLN A 264 -17.31 13.23 -3.63
C GLN A 264 -17.30 14.74 -3.39
N MET A 265 -17.02 15.17 -2.16
CA MET A 265 -16.80 16.59 -1.91
C MET A 265 -15.66 17.08 -2.80
N PRO A 266 -15.80 18.24 -3.47
CA PRO A 266 -14.77 18.76 -4.34
C PRO A 266 -13.43 18.85 -3.59
N ARG A 267 -12.33 18.58 -4.30
CA ARG A 267 -10.97 18.81 -3.78
C ARG A 267 -10.89 20.22 -3.20
N LEU A 268 -10.82 20.31 -1.87
CA LEU A 268 -10.52 21.56 -1.18
C LEU A 268 -9.04 21.87 -1.45
N GLU A 269 -8.78 22.65 -2.50
CA GLU A 269 -7.51 23.34 -2.66
C GLU A 269 -7.43 24.43 -1.59
N ILE A 270 -6.84 24.09 -0.44
CA ILE A 270 -6.52 25.07 0.60
C ILE A 270 -5.24 25.79 0.13
N GLU A 271 -5.40 26.94 -0.51
CA GLU A 271 -4.30 27.88 -0.70
C GLU A 271 -3.83 28.39 0.68
N TYR A 272 -2.63 27.98 1.08
CA TYR A 272 -1.95 28.57 2.22
C TYR A 272 -1.51 30.00 1.86
N LYS A 273 -2.35 31.00 2.18
CA LYS A 273 -1.92 32.41 2.16
C LYS A 273 -0.92 32.63 3.29
N LYS A 274 0.36 32.75 2.92
CA LYS A 274 1.50 32.98 3.82
C LYS A 274 1.58 34.40 4.40
N ASP A 275 0.56 35.24 4.18
CA ASP A 275 0.57 36.64 4.59
C ASP A 275 -0.46 36.89 5.67
N LYS A 276 -0.02 36.81 6.94
CA LYS A 276 -0.43 37.66 8.08
C LYS A 276 0.18 37.13 9.39
N ILE A 277 1.49 37.25 9.53
CA ILE A 277 2.10 37.41 10.86
C ILE A 277 2.76 38.78 10.85
N LYS A 278 2.01 39.80 11.30
CA LYS A 278 2.61 41.06 11.72
C LYS A 278 3.08 40.86 13.16
N PHE A 279 4.39 40.77 13.35
CA PHE A 279 4.97 40.96 14.67
C PHE A 279 4.69 42.41 15.08
N LYS A 280 3.93 42.60 16.16
CA LYS A 280 3.91 43.88 16.87
C LYS A 280 5.14 43.88 17.77
N GLU A 281 6.16 44.65 17.40
CA GLU A 281 7.12 45.12 18.38
C GLU A 281 6.43 46.13 19.30
N LYS A 282 6.45 45.86 20.60
CA LYS A 282 6.54 46.84 21.66
C LYS A 282 7.11 46.18 22.91
#